data_AF-A0A0Q7EU27-F1
#
_entry.id   AF-A0A0Q7EU27-F1
#
_cell.length_a   1.000
_cell.length_b   1.000
_cell.length_c   1.000
_cell.angle_alpha   90.00
_cell.angle_beta   90.00
_cell.angle_gamma   90.00
#
_symmetry.space_group_name_H-M   'P 1'
#
loop_
_entity.id
_entity.type
_entity.pdbx_description
1 polymer ?
#
loop_
_entity_poly.entity_id
_entity_poly.type
_entity_poly.pdbx_seq_one_letter_code
_entity_poly.pdbx_strand_id
1 'polypeptide(L)'
;MLVGWHYVKQGFGMAMMDAAFKKRYWPAATRKALLMNAYACWVAAWALGNSTQVARNLWGVLGIPMNVPGVIVLAACTIAAGTTAWCGLEIYRAIKQWHAQQLNWKLLPFAGLTAYLVTLYVWMGLISLDAAFVLTIPFFHSLQYLTVIGRYKTNEAKARGWSKGQVAGFVLTGCVLGAIGFWLLPGVLDYARTGTMPEIGGPALAIACCWIFINVHHYLIDNVLWRQGNPNVKQHLFDA
;
A
#
# COMPACT_ATOMS: atom_id res chain seq x y z
N MET A 1 4.56 -12.87 -3.17
CA MET A 1 5.12 -11.50 -3.26
C MET A 1 5.00 -10.84 -4.65
N LEU A 2 4.38 -11.47 -5.67
CA LEU A 2 4.31 -10.90 -7.03
C LEU A 2 3.46 -9.61 -7.14
N VAL A 3 2.56 -9.36 -6.18
CA VAL A 3 1.75 -8.12 -6.10
C VAL A 3 2.41 -7.03 -5.24
N GLY A 4 3.61 -7.28 -4.69
CA GLY A 4 4.30 -6.36 -3.79
C GLY A 4 4.54 -4.96 -4.39
N TRP A 5 4.66 -4.90 -5.72
CA TRP A 5 4.84 -3.65 -6.45
C TRP A 5 3.66 -2.67 -6.27
N HIS A 6 2.47 -3.17 -5.96
CA HIS A 6 1.31 -2.34 -5.69
C HIS A 6 1.50 -1.49 -4.42
N TYR A 7 2.08 -2.05 -3.37
CA TYR A 7 2.32 -1.34 -2.11
C TYR A 7 3.31 -0.19 -2.29
N VAL A 8 4.44 -0.42 -2.97
CA VAL A 8 5.41 0.65 -3.25
C VAL A 8 4.83 1.72 -4.20
N LYS A 9 3.95 1.33 -5.14
CA LYS A 9 3.22 2.26 -6.00
C LYS A 9 2.20 3.09 -5.21
N GLN A 10 1.60 2.54 -4.17
CA GLN A 10 0.74 3.29 -3.25
C GLN A 10 1.54 4.32 -2.45
N GLY A 11 2.72 3.96 -1.93
CA GLY A 11 3.64 4.91 -1.29
C GLY A 11 4.00 6.07 -2.22
N PHE A 12 4.27 5.78 -3.51
CA PHE A 12 4.43 6.82 -4.54
C PHE A 12 3.16 7.67 -4.70
N GLY A 13 1.99 7.04 -4.73
CA GLY A 13 0.69 7.71 -4.75
C GLY A 13 0.53 8.69 -3.59
N MET A 14 0.89 8.32 -2.37
CA MET A 14 0.83 9.20 -1.20
C MET A 14 1.72 10.45 -1.35
N ALA A 15 2.92 10.30 -1.91
CA ALA A 15 3.79 11.43 -2.22
C ALA A 15 3.19 12.38 -3.27
N MET A 16 2.45 11.84 -4.26
CA MET A 16 1.76 12.64 -5.27
C MET A 16 0.49 13.30 -4.71
N MET A 17 -0.25 12.60 -3.85
CA MET A 17 -1.49 13.07 -3.24
C MET A 17 -1.25 14.26 -2.30
N ASP A 18 -0.26 14.18 -1.40
CA ASP A 18 0.09 15.29 -0.52
C ASP A 18 0.54 16.52 -1.32
N ALA A 19 1.33 16.30 -2.38
CA ALA A 19 1.74 17.33 -3.33
C ALA A 19 0.54 17.99 -4.04
N ALA A 20 -0.43 17.19 -4.49
CA ALA A 20 -1.65 17.69 -5.13
C ALA A 20 -2.52 18.50 -4.15
N PHE A 21 -2.71 18.03 -2.92
CA PHE A 21 -3.48 18.74 -1.89
C PHE A 21 -2.85 20.08 -1.52
N LYS A 22 -1.52 20.15 -1.52
CA LYS A 22 -0.78 21.41 -1.28
C LYS A 22 -0.67 22.29 -2.53
N LYS A 23 -1.18 21.84 -3.68
CA LYS A 23 -1.01 22.48 -5.00
C LYS A 23 0.46 22.72 -5.35
N ARG A 24 1.34 21.82 -4.89
CA ARG A 24 2.80 21.84 -5.10
C ARG A 24 3.24 20.53 -5.73
N TYR A 25 3.08 20.45 -7.04
CA TYR A 25 3.38 19.24 -7.80
C TYR A 25 4.88 19.01 -7.93
N TRP A 26 5.32 17.79 -7.63
CA TRP A 26 6.69 17.35 -7.90
C TRP A 26 7.04 17.53 -9.39
N PRO A 27 8.25 18.01 -9.72
CA PRO A 27 8.72 18.07 -11.11
C PRO A 27 8.70 16.70 -11.80
N ALA A 28 8.59 16.68 -13.13
CA ALA A 28 8.49 15.43 -13.91
C ALA A 28 9.67 14.48 -13.67
N ALA A 29 10.89 15.02 -13.57
CA ALA A 29 12.09 14.25 -13.26
C ALA A 29 12.02 13.60 -11.87
N THR A 30 11.60 14.37 -10.84
CA THR A 30 11.40 13.86 -9.47
C THR A 30 10.33 12.77 -9.41
N ARG A 31 9.20 12.95 -10.11
CA ARG A 31 8.15 11.92 -10.18
C ARG A 31 8.66 10.62 -10.81
N LYS A 32 9.43 10.74 -11.91
CA LYS A 32 10.06 9.58 -12.56
C LYS A 32 11.04 8.89 -11.61
N ALA A 33 11.89 9.65 -10.92
CA ALA A 33 12.87 9.10 -10.00
C ALA A 33 12.21 8.38 -8.81
N LEU A 34 11.18 8.98 -8.19
CA LEU A 34 10.37 8.34 -7.14
C LEU A 34 9.73 7.03 -7.64
N LEU A 35 9.13 7.02 -8.83
CA LEU A 35 8.48 5.82 -9.35
C LEU A 35 9.48 4.70 -9.69
N MET A 36 10.60 5.05 -10.34
CA MET A 36 11.65 4.08 -10.67
C MET A 36 12.30 3.50 -9.41
N ASN A 37 12.54 4.34 -8.40
CA ASN A 37 13.07 3.90 -7.12
C ASN A 37 12.09 2.96 -6.39
N ALA A 38 10.79 3.28 -6.37
CA ALA A 38 9.76 2.38 -5.82
C ALA A 38 9.81 0.98 -6.44
N TYR A 39 9.82 0.89 -7.76
CA TYR A 39 9.90 -0.41 -8.43
C TYR A 39 11.24 -1.13 -8.19
N ALA A 40 12.36 -0.41 -8.23
CA ALA A 40 13.68 -1.00 -7.98
C ALA A 40 13.79 -1.56 -6.55
N CYS A 41 13.34 -0.81 -5.54
CA CYS A 41 13.29 -1.26 -4.16
C CYS A 41 12.39 -2.49 -3.98
N TRP A 42 11.24 -2.54 -4.66
CA TRP A 42 10.40 -3.73 -4.64
C TRP A 42 11.08 -4.95 -5.27
N VAL A 43 11.69 -4.81 -6.45
CA VAL A 43 12.42 -5.91 -7.12
C VAL A 43 13.55 -6.42 -6.23
N ALA A 44 14.32 -5.52 -5.62
CA ALA A 44 15.40 -5.89 -4.70
C ALA A 44 14.87 -6.67 -3.49
N ALA A 45 13.83 -6.17 -2.82
CA ALA A 45 13.24 -6.84 -1.68
C ALA A 45 12.58 -8.19 -2.05
N TRP A 46 11.96 -8.28 -3.22
CA TRP A 46 11.43 -9.53 -3.76
C TRP A 46 12.54 -10.54 -4.02
N ALA A 47 13.62 -10.12 -4.68
CA ALA A 47 14.77 -10.98 -4.99
C ALA A 47 15.42 -11.50 -3.70
N LEU A 48 15.67 -10.60 -2.74
CA LEU A 48 16.23 -10.93 -1.43
C LEU A 48 15.33 -11.89 -0.64
N GLY A 49 14.03 -11.62 -0.61
CA GLY A 49 13.05 -12.48 0.08
C GLY A 49 12.87 -13.87 -0.56
N ASN A 50 13.21 -14.02 -1.85
CA ASN A 50 13.17 -15.30 -2.56
C ASN A 50 14.54 -15.97 -2.70
N SER A 51 15.62 -15.33 -2.27
CA SER A 51 16.95 -15.96 -2.14
C SER A 51 17.14 -16.63 -0.79
N THR A 52 16.44 -16.15 0.25
CA THR A 52 16.43 -16.82 1.55
C THR A 52 15.49 -18.04 1.44
N GLN A 53 16.03 -19.24 1.61
CA GLN A 53 15.33 -20.53 1.41
C GLN A 53 14.23 -20.82 2.47
N VAL A 54 13.71 -19.78 3.12
CA VAL A 54 12.73 -19.91 4.20
C VAL A 54 11.34 -19.94 3.58
N ALA A 55 10.76 -21.14 3.48
CA ALA A 55 9.35 -21.30 3.16
C ALA A 55 8.51 -20.52 4.18
N ARG A 56 7.64 -19.63 3.70
CA ARG A 56 6.73 -18.86 4.55
C ARG A 56 5.42 -19.60 4.64
N ASN A 57 4.93 -19.85 5.86
CA ASN A 57 3.65 -20.49 6.10
C ASN A 57 2.61 -19.40 6.42
N LEU A 58 1.53 -19.34 5.64
CA LEU A 58 0.37 -18.51 5.93
C LEU A 58 -0.87 -19.42 5.98
N TRP A 59 -1.47 -19.58 7.16
CA TRP A 59 -2.66 -20.43 7.36
C TRP A 59 -2.48 -21.88 6.86
N GLY A 60 -1.29 -22.46 7.02
CA GLY A 60 -0.97 -23.80 6.53
C GLY A 60 -0.57 -23.85 5.04
N VAL A 61 -0.65 -22.74 4.31
CA VAL A 61 -0.22 -22.63 2.92
C VAL A 61 1.27 -22.26 2.88
N LEU A 62 2.09 -23.21 2.43
CA LEU A 62 3.53 -23.02 2.27
C LEU A 62 3.84 -22.28 0.96
N GLY A 63 4.47 -21.12 1.08
CA GLY A 63 5.08 -20.43 -0.05
C GLY A 63 6.37 -21.13 -0.48
N ILE A 64 6.45 -21.51 -1.76
CA ILE A 64 7.65 -22.11 -2.34
C ILE A 64 8.65 -20.99 -2.67
N PRO A 65 9.86 -20.96 -2.08
CA PRO A 65 10.88 -19.99 -2.45
C PRO A 65 11.37 -20.27 -3.87
N MET A 66 11.56 -19.20 -4.66
CA MET A 66 12.02 -19.31 -6.05
C MET A 66 13.53 -19.54 -6.20
N ASN A 67 14.28 -19.59 -5.09
CA ASN A 67 15.74 -19.76 -5.04
C ASN A 67 16.48 -18.79 -5.99
N VAL A 68 16.20 -17.49 -5.83
CA VAL A 68 16.78 -16.46 -6.70
C VAL A 68 18.32 -16.44 -6.55
N PRO A 69 19.10 -16.59 -7.64
CA PRO A 69 20.55 -16.59 -7.59
C PRO A 69 21.13 -15.30 -6.99
N GLY A 70 22.21 -15.43 -6.21
CA GLY A 70 22.85 -14.30 -5.52
C GLY A 70 23.30 -13.16 -6.44
N VAL A 71 23.68 -13.46 -7.69
CA VAL A 71 24.02 -12.45 -8.70
C VAL A 71 22.82 -11.56 -9.06
N ILE A 72 21.61 -12.13 -9.13
CA ILE A 72 20.38 -11.38 -9.39
C ILE A 72 20.03 -10.52 -8.19
N VAL A 73 20.20 -11.04 -6.97
CA VAL A 73 20.01 -10.27 -5.73
C VAL A 73 20.96 -9.07 -5.69
N LEU A 74 22.25 -9.29 -5.94
CA LEU A 74 23.25 -8.23 -5.94
C LEU A 74 22.97 -7.16 -7.00
N ALA A 75 22.59 -7.57 -8.22
CA ALA A 75 22.21 -6.65 -9.28
C ALA A 75 20.97 -5.81 -8.88
N ALA A 76 19.93 -6.46 -8.36
CA ALA A 76 18.70 -5.78 -7.94
C ALA A 76 18.95 -4.78 -6.80
N CYS A 77 19.73 -5.17 -5.78
CA CYS A 77 20.11 -4.29 -4.68
C CYS A 77 20.98 -3.11 -5.14
N THR A 78 21.92 -3.34 -6.06
CA THR A 78 22.75 -2.27 -6.64
C THR A 78 21.90 -1.27 -7.42
N ILE A 79 20.94 -1.75 -8.23
CA ILE A 79 20.01 -0.90 -8.98
C ILE A 79 19.11 -0.12 -8.00
N ALA A 80 18.60 -0.76 -6.94
CA ALA A 80 17.83 -0.09 -5.90
C ALA A 80 18.65 1.02 -5.25
N ALA A 81 19.88 0.76 -4.81
CA ALA A 81 20.76 1.78 -4.23
C ALA A 81 21.04 2.94 -5.19
N GLY A 82 21.33 2.67 -6.46
CA GLY A 82 21.55 3.70 -7.48
C GLY A 82 20.31 4.56 -7.73
N THR A 83 19.13 3.94 -7.83
CA THR A 83 17.87 4.69 -7.98
C THR A 83 17.51 5.46 -6.71
N THR A 84 17.87 4.98 -5.52
CA THR A 84 17.69 5.71 -4.24
C THR A 84 18.53 6.98 -4.24
N ALA A 85 19.81 6.90 -4.63
CA ALA A 85 20.69 8.05 -4.72
C ALA A 85 20.17 9.09 -5.74
N TRP A 86 19.73 8.62 -6.92
CA TRP A 86 19.12 9.49 -7.93
C TRP A 86 17.82 10.14 -7.44
N CYS A 87 16.95 9.37 -6.78
CA CYS A 87 15.72 9.87 -6.18
C CYS A 87 15.99 10.96 -5.14
N GLY A 88 16.95 10.73 -4.23
CA GLY A 88 17.37 11.73 -3.25
C GLY A 88 17.87 13.02 -3.89
N LEU A 89 18.66 12.92 -4.97
CA LEU A 89 19.14 14.08 -5.72
C LEU A 89 18.00 14.88 -6.36
N GLU A 90 17.03 14.20 -6.98
CA GLU A 90 15.88 14.86 -7.62
C GLU A 90 14.92 15.49 -6.60
N ILE A 91 14.74 14.87 -5.43
CA ILE A 91 13.99 15.47 -4.31
C ILE A 91 14.73 16.71 -3.81
N TYR A 92 16.04 16.62 -3.61
CA TYR A 92 16.86 17.75 -3.17
C TYR A 92 16.78 18.93 -4.16
N ARG A 93 16.88 18.65 -5.46
CA ARG A 93 16.73 19.66 -6.53
C ARG A 93 15.36 20.34 -6.49
N ALA A 94 14.28 19.57 -6.32
CA ALA A 94 12.93 20.10 -6.22
C ALA A 94 12.75 20.97 -4.98
N ILE A 95 13.22 20.52 -3.80
CA ILE A 95 13.15 21.30 -2.56
C ILE A 95 13.99 22.58 -2.67
N LYS A 96 15.20 22.52 -3.23
CA LYS A 96 16.05 23.69 -3.45
C LYS A 96 15.39 24.71 -4.38
N GLN A 97 14.76 24.23 -5.47
CA GLN A 97 14.00 25.09 -6.37
C GLN A 97 12.83 25.78 -5.65
N TRP A 98 12.09 25.05 -4.83
CA TRP A 98 10.99 25.62 -4.05
C TRP A 98 11.47 26.60 -2.98
N HIS A 99 12.58 26.32 -2.33
CA HIS A 99 13.20 27.25 -1.38
C HIS A 99 13.63 28.56 -2.08
N ALA A 100 14.20 28.48 -3.29
CA ALA A 100 14.52 29.65 -4.09
C ALA A 100 13.28 30.48 -4.47
N GLN A 101 12.10 29.85 -4.52
CA GLN A 101 10.81 30.50 -4.71
C GLN A 101 10.18 31.02 -3.40
N GLN A 102 10.94 31.05 -2.30
CA GLN A 102 10.50 31.51 -0.97
C GLN A 102 9.29 30.72 -0.43
N LEU A 103 9.17 29.45 -0.81
CA LEU A 103 8.12 28.57 -0.29
C LEU A 103 8.45 28.12 1.14
N ASN A 104 7.48 28.29 2.04
CA ASN A 104 7.57 27.82 3.42
C ASN A 104 7.60 26.27 3.48
N TRP A 105 8.37 25.71 4.40
CA TRP A 105 8.42 24.27 4.69
C TRP A 105 7.05 23.64 4.96
N LYS A 106 6.08 24.40 5.49
CA LYS A 106 4.69 23.94 5.70
C LYS A 106 3.96 23.59 4.39
N LEU A 107 4.40 24.17 3.27
CA LEU A 107 3.86 23.91 1.94
C LEU A 107 4.54 22.72 1.24
N LEU A 108 5.58 22.15 1.85
CA LEU A 108 6.25 20.98 1.31
C LEU A 108 5.43 19.71 1.59
N PRO A 109 5.33 18.78 0.62
CA PRO A 109 4.58 17.53 0.78
C PRO A 109 5.34 16.48 1.62
N PHE A 110 5.76 16.86 2.84
CA PHE A 110 6.52 15.99 3.73
C PHE A 110 5.74 14.77 4.20
N ALA A 111 4.43 14.89 4.46
CA ALA A 111 3.65 13.75 4.95
C ALA A 111 3.59 12.63 3.89
N GLY A 112 3.35 13.02 2.63
CA GLY A 112 3.38 12.10 1.51
C GLY A 112 4.78 11.50 1.26
N LEU A 113 5.83 12.31 1.40
CA LEU A 113 7.21 11.83 1.27
C LEU A 113 7.60 10.87 2.41
N THR A 114 7.20 11.14 3.65
CA THR A 114 7.40 10.25 4.79
C THR A 114 6.67 8.93 4.57
N ALA A 115 5.41 8.98 4.11
CA ALA A 115 4.65 7.77 3.78
C ALA A 115 5.37 6.93 2.70
N TYR A 116 5.90 7.58 1.66
CA TYR A 116 6.73 6.93 0.64
C TYR A 116 7.97 6.24 1.25
N LEU A 117 8.79 6.97 2.01
CA LEU A 117 10.02 6.44 2.59
C LEU A 117 9.77 5.29 3.57
N VAL A 118 8.76 5.42 4.43
CA VAL A 118 8.38 4.38 5.39
C VAL A 118 7.93 3.12 4.65
N THR A 119 7.12 3.27 3.59
CA THR A 119 6.66 2.15 2.76
C THR A 119 7.84 1.40 2.13
N LEU A 120 8.82 2.12 1.59
CA LEU A 120 9.93 1.52 0.85
C LEU A 120 11.03 0.93 1.74
N TYR A 121 11.43 1.64 2.80
CA TYR A 121 12.65 1.31 3.54
C TYR A 121 12.38 0.70 4.91
N VAL A 122 11.30 1.11 5.57
CA VAL A 122 10.94 0.53 6.87
C VAL A 122 10.18 -0.76 6.64
N TRP A 123 9.05 -0.73 5.96
CA TRP A 123 8.18 -1.91 5.85
C TRP A 123 8.83 -3.05 5.07
N MET A 124 9.48 -2.76 3.95
CA MET A 124 10.18 -3.80 3.17
C MET A 124 11.35 -4.39 3.96
N GLY A 125 12.02 -3.59 4.79
CA GLY A 125 13.05 -4.07 5.72
C GLY A 125 12.46 -4.98 6.79
N LEU A 126 11.30 -4.64 7.36
CA LEU A 126 10.65 -5.43 8.40
C LEU A 126 10.24 -6.84 7.92
N ILE A 127 9.84 -7.02 6.65
CA ILE A 127 9.56 -8.36 6.09
C ILE A 127 10.77 -9.28 6.18
N SER A 128 11.98 -8.74 6.09
CA SER A 128 13.20 -9.54 6.19
C SER A 128 13.47 -10.08 7.60
N LEU A 129 12.85 -9.48 8.63
CA LEU A 129 13.01 -9.88 10.03
C LEU A 129 12.07 -11.01 10.44
N ASP A 130 10.78 -10.92 10.09
CA ASP A 130 9.78 -11.91 10.51
C ASP A 130 8.64 -12.05 9.47
N ALA A 131 8.10 -13.27 9.34
CA ALA A 131 6.95 -13.54 8.47
C ALA A 131 5.68 -12.79 8.91
N ALA A 132 5.51 -12.54 10.20
CA ALA A 132 4.38 -11.80 10.76
C ALA A 132 4.29 -10.38 10.21
N PHE A 133 5.41 -9.75 9.82
CA PHE A 133 5.42 -8.43 9.19
C PHE A 133 4.78 -8.42 7.80
N VAL A 134 4.50 -9.58 7.21
CA VAL A 134 3.66 -9.69 6.01
C VAL A 134 2.24 -9.19 6.28
N LEU A 135 1.73 -9.28 7.52
CA LEU A 135 0.42 -8.75 7.91
C LEU A 135 0.46 -7.25 8.24
N THR A 136 1.61 -6.78 8.71
CA THR A 136 1.83 -5.38 9.07
C THR A 136 1.75 -4.45 7.86
N ILE A 137 2.18 -4.91 6.69
CA ILE A 137 2.11 -4.12 5.45
C ILE A 137 0.67 -3.85 5.01
N PRO A 138 -0.19 -4.86 4.80
CA PRO A 138 -1.61 -4.66 4.50
C PRO A 138 -2.31 -3.76 5.53
N PHE A 139 -1.97 -3.89 6.81
CA PHE A 139 -2.52 -3.04 7.86
C PHE A 139 -2.17 -1.56 7.65
N PHE A 140 -0.88 -1.21 7.58
CA PHE A 140 -0.50 0.19 7.39
C PHE A 140 -0.85 0.73 6.00
N HIS A 141 -0.86 -0.12 4.98
CA HIS A 141 -1.40 0.17 3.65
C HIS A 141 -2.87 0.61 3.73
N SER A 142 -3.67 -0.10 4.53
CA SER A 142 -5.07 0.24 4.77
C SER A 142 -5.21 1.57 5.52
N LEU A 143 -4.29 1.89 6.45
CA LEU A 143 -4.28 3.20 7.13
C LEU A 143 -3.99 4.35 6.17
N GLN A 144 -3.02 4.20 5.25
CA GLN A 144 -2.78 5.20 4.21
C GLN A 144 -4.04 5.40 3.35
N TYR A 145 -4.69 4.30 2.96
CA TYR A 145 -5.92 4.34 2.18
C TYR A 145 -7.09 5.03 2.93
N LEU A 146 -7.24 4.76 4.24
CA LEU A 146 -8.26 5.38 5.09
C LEU A 146 -8.19 6.91 5.08
N THR A 147 -7.00 7.50 4.97
CA THR A 147 -6.87 8.97 4.85
C THR A 147 -7.50 9.50 3.56
N VAL A 148 -7.35 8.77 2.45
CA VAL A 148 -7.84 9.16 1.12
C VAL A 148 -9.36 8.93 1.04
N ILE A 149 -9.83 7.72 1.35
CA ILE A 149 -11.26 7.40 1.30
C ILE A 149 -12.04 8.18 2.37
N GLY A 150 -11.45 8.43 3.54
CA GLY A 150 -12.07 9.23 4.60
C GLY A 150 -12.35 10.66 4.14
N ARG A 151 -11.38 11.30 3.47
CA ARG A 151 -11.58 12.63 2.86
C ARG A 151 -12.65 12.58 1.77
N TYR A 152 -12.51 11.65 0.81
CA TYR A 152 -13.48 11.47 -0.27
C TYR A 152 -14.91 11.32 0.27
N LYS A 153 -15.13 10.40 1.22
CA LYS A 153 -16.44 10.11 1.77
C LYS A 153 -16.99 11.23 2.64
N THR A 154 -16.14 11.95 3.35
CA THR A 154 -16.57 13.15 4.11
C THR A 154 -17.10 14.23 3.16
N ASN A 155 -16.40 14.46 2.05
CA ASN A 155 -16.81 15.47 1.07
C ASN A 155 -18.04 15.03 0.27
N GLU A 156 -18.14 13.75 -0.10
CA GLU A 156 -19.33 13.18 -0.73
C GLU A 156 -20.55 13.25 0.22
N ALA A 157 -20.38 12.90 1.50
CA ALA A 157 -21.44 12.99 2.50
C ALA A 157 -21.94 14.43 2.67
N LYS A 158 -21.03 15.41 2.73
CA LYS A 158 -21.40 16.84 2.77
C LYS A 158 -22.16 17.27 1.52
N ALA A 159 -21.67 16.91 0.33
CA ALA A 159 -22.30 17.25 -0.93
C ALA A 159 -23.71 16.63 -1.09
N ARG A 160 -23.94 15.46 -0.48
CA ARG A 160 -25.22 14.76 -0.48
C ARG A 160 -26.11 15.08 0.72
N GLY A 161 -25.68 15.95 1.63
CA GLY A 161 -26.44 16.31 2.84
C GLY A 161 -26.64 15.14 3.82
N TRP A 162 -25.71 14.18 3.86
CA TRP A 162 -25.82 13.04 4.78
C TRP A 162 -25.75 13.48 6.24
N SER A 163 -26.61 12.90 7.07
CA SER A 163 -26.53 13.05 8.51
C SER A 163 -25.34 12.28 9.09
N LYS A 164 -24.92 12.65 10.31
CA LYS A 164 -23.89 11.90 11.05
C LYS A 164 -24.28 10.43 11.25
N GLY A 165 -25.57 10.14 11.41
CA GLY A 165 -26.10 8.78 11.54
C GLY A 165 -25.93 7.95 10.26
N GLN A 166 -26.11 8.55 9.09
CA GLN A 166 -25.89 7.86 7.80
C GLN A 166 -24.41 7.55 7.58
N VAL A 167 -23.51 8.48 7.92
CA VAL A 167 -22.06 8.23 7.87
C VAL A 167 -21.65 7.12 8.85
N ALA A 168 -22.18 7.15 10.08
CA ALA A 168 -21.94 6.09 11.06
C ALA A 168 -22.47 4.74 10.57
N GLY A 169 -23.68 4.69 10.02
CA GLY A 169 -24.28 3.49 9.44
C GLY A 169 -23.44 2.92 8.28
N PHE A 170 -22.90 3.78 7.42
CA PHE A 170 -21.97 3.36 6.35
C PHE A 170 -20.71 2.70 6.93
N VAL A 171 -20.07 3.33 7.92
CA VAL A 171 -18.86 2.79 8.57
C VAL A 171 -19.15 1.46 9.27
N LEU A 172 -20.23 1.39 10.05
CA LEU A 172 -20.63 0.18 10.76
C LEU A 172 -20.93 -0.97 9.79
N THR A 173 -21.66 -0.69 8.72
CA THR A 173 -21.94 -1.68 7.66
C THR A 173 -20.63 -2.21 7.07
N GLY A 174 -19.68 -1.32 6.76
CA GLY A 174 -18.36 -1.71 6.27
C GLY A 174 -17.60 -2.60 7.26
N CYS A 175 -17.60 -2.27 8.55
CA CYS A 175 -16.97 -3.09 9.60
C CYS A 175 -17.61 -4.47 9.73
N VAL A 176 -18.95 -4.54 9.70
CA VAL A 176 -19.69 -5.82 9.79
C VAL A 176 -19.41 -6.69 8.57
N LEU A 177 -19.55 -6.14 7.36
CA LEU A 177 -19.25 -6.87 6.13
C LEU A 177 -17.78 -7.30 6.06
N GLY A 178 -16.87 -6.47 6.57
CA GLY A 178 -15.46 -6.82 6.72
C GLY A 178 -15.25 -8.01 7.65
N ALA A 179 -15.83 -7.99 8.86
CA ALA A 179 -15.73 -9.11 9.80
C ALA A 179 -16.31 -10.40 9.21
N ILE A 180 -17.43 -10.29 8.47
CA ILE A 180 -18.04 -11.43 7.78
C ILE A 180 -17.10 -11.98 6.72
N GLY A 181 -16.62 -11.13 5.80
CA GLY A 181 -15.83 -11.57 4.64
C GLY A 181 -14.43 -12.05 4.99
N PHE A 182 -13.78 -11.45 6.01
CA PHE A 182 -12.42 -11.81 6.39
C PHE A 182 -12.35 -12.97 7.39
N TRP A 183 -13.36 -13.15 8.24
CA TRP A 183 -13.26 -14.08 9.38
C TRP A 183 -14.43 -15.04 9.48
N LEU A 184 -15.66 -14.54 9.60
CA LEU A 184 -16.80 -15.42 9.92
C LEU A 184 -17.12 -16.38 8.78
N LEU A 185 -17.36 -15.87 7.57
CA LEU A 185 -17.70 -16.69 6.42
C LEU A 185 -16.60 -17.73 6.10
N PRO A 186 -15.32 -17.35 5.93
CA PRO A 186 -14.28 -18.35 5.69
C PRO A 186 -14.06 -19.30 6.88
N GLY A 187 -14.17 -18.81 8.12
CA GLY A 187 -14.04 -19.66 9.30
C GLY A 187 -15.12 -20.73 9.40
N VAL A 188 -16.37 -20.40 9.05
CA VAL A 188 -17.47 -21.37 8.96
C VAL A 188 -17.22 -22.40 7.85
N LEU A 189 -16.65 -21.98 6.72
CA LEU A 189 -16.29 -22.90 5.64
C LEU A 189 -15.17 -23.86 6.04
N ASP A 190 -14.16 -23.37 6.77
CA ASP A 190 -13.12 -24.25 7.32
C ASP A 190 -13.71 -25.21 8.37
N TYR A 191 -14.56 -24.72 9.29
CA TYR A 191 -15.26 -25.57 10.27
C TYR A 191 -16.10 -26.66 9.60
N ALA A 192 -16.86 -26.33 8.55
CA ALA A 192 -17.66 -27.29 7.82
C ALA A 192 -16.79 -28.39 7.15
N ARG A 193 -15.52 -28.09 6.86
CA ARG A 193 -14.56 -29.03 6.27
C ARG A 193 -13.82 -29.88 7.31
N THR A 194 -13.50 -29.32 8.47
CA THR A 194 -12.61 -29.95 9.47
C THR A 194 -13.32 -30.42 10.74
N GLY A 195 -14.53 -29.96 11.00
CA GLY A 195 -15.25 -30.19 12.25
C GLY A 195 -14.72 -29.38 13.45
N THR A 196 -13.70 -28.54 13.24
CA THR A 196 -13.06 -27.73 14.29
C THR A 196 -12.88 -26.29 13.82
N MET A 197 -13.10 -25.33 14.73
CA MET A 197 -12.88 -23.93 14.40
C MET A 197 -11.37 -23.68 14.21
N PRO A 198 -10.97 -22.92 13.18
CA PRO A 198 -9.57 -22.63 12.94
C PRO A 198 -8.98 -21.76 14.06
N GLU A 199 -7.84 -22.18 14.60
CA GLU A 199 -7.05 -21.38 15.55
C GLU A 199 -6.27 -20.30 14.81
N ILE A 200 -6.06 -19.14 15.45
CA ILE A 200 -5.27 -18.05 14.85
C ILE A 200 -3.84 -18.53 14.59
N GLY A 201 -3.42 -18.50 13.32
CA GLY A 201 -2.10 -18.98 12.89
C GLY A 201 -2.04 -20.49 12.63
N GLY A 202 -3.10 -21.24 12.90
CA GLY A 202 -3.24 -22.63 12.50
C GLY A 202 -3.55 -22.81 11.01
N PRO A 203 -3.64 -24.04 10.48
CA PRO A 203 -4.05 -24.28 9.10
C PRO A 203 -5.53 -23.93 8.86
N ALA A 204 -5.81 -23.07 7.89
CA ALA A 204 -7.18 -22.68 7.51
C ALA A 204 -7.25 -22.31 6.02
N LEU A 205 -7.75 -23.24 5.19
CA LEU A 205 -7.69 -23.12 3.75
C LEU A 205 -8.68 -22.06 3.23
N ALA A 206 -9.92 -22.07 3.73
CA ALA A 206 -10.93 -21.12 3.29
C ALA A 206 -10.55 -19.69 3.72
N ILE A 207 -10.01 -19.51 4.93
CA ILE A 207 -9.43 -18.22 5.36
C ILE A 207 -8.33 -17.77 4.39
N ALA A 208 -7.35 -18.62 4.09
CA ALA A 208 -6.27 -18.29 3.17
C ALA A 208 -6.79 -17.87 1.79
N CYS A 209 -7.69 -18.65 1.20
CA CYS A 209 -8.28 -18.38 -0.11
C CYS A 209 -9.11 -17.09 -0.13
N CYS A 210 -9.97 -16.86 0.86
CA CYS A 210 -10.76 -15.64 0.95
C CYS A 210 -9.88 -14.41 1.12
N TRP A 211 -8.83 -14.48 1.94
CA TRP A 211 -7.88 -13.38 2.10
C TRP A 211 -7.16 -13.07 0.80
N ILE A 212 -6.67 -14.08 0.08
CA ILE A 212 -6.04 -13.91 -1.24
C ILE A 212 -7.04 -13.28 -2.22
N PHE A 213 -8.26 -13.81 -2.29
CA PHE A 213 -9.32 -13.29 -3.15
C PHE A 213 -9.61 -11.81 -2.86
N ILE A 214 -9.84 -11.45 -1.60
CA ILE A 214 -10.13 -10.07 -1.22
C ILE A 214 -8.95 -9.15 -1.56
N ASN A 215 -7.71 -9.57 -1.30
CA ASN A 215 -6.52 -8.77 -1.65
C ASN A 215 -6.42 -8.53 -3.16
N VAL A 216 -6.63 -9.55 -3.99
CA VAL A 216 -6.59 -9.42 -5.47
C VAL A 216 -7.78 -8.60 -5.98
N HIS A 217 -8.97 -8.85 -5.45
CA HIS A 217 -10.20 -8.14 -5.81
C HIS A 217 -10.12 -6.65 -5.46
N HIS A 218 -9.64 -6.33 -4.26
CA HIS A 218 -9.43 -4.95 -3.82
C HIS A 218 -8.49 -4.21 -4.76
N TYR A 219 -7.37 -4.83 -5.14
CA TYR A 219 -6.45 -4.27 -6.13
C TYR A 219 -7.14 -3.92 -7.46
N LEU A 220 -8.02 -4.81 -7.96
CA LEU A 220 -8.75 -4.55 -9.20
C LEU A 220 -9.74 -3.39 -9.06
N ILE A 221 -10.48 -3.32 -7.94
CA ILE A 221 -11.39 -2.21 -7.65
C ILE A 221 -10.63 -0.89 -7.64
N ASP A 222 -9.47 -0.85 -6.97
CA ASP A 222 -8.68 0.37 -6.83
C ASP A 222 -8.20 0.92 -8.19
N ASN A 223 -7.85 0.02 -9.12
CA ASN A 223 -7.45 0.41 -10.46
C ASN A 223 -8.58 1.02 -11.30
N VAL A 224 -9.85 0.83 -10.90
CA VAL A 224 -11.02 1.41 -11.55
C VAL A 224 -11.48 2.66 -10.80
N LEU A 225 -11.61 2.57 -9.47
CA LEU A 225 -12.18 3.62 -8.64
C LEU A 225 -11.29 4.86 -8.60
N TRP A 226 -9.98 4.70 -8.38
CA TRP A 226 -9.05 5.82 -8.13
C TRP A 226 -8.38 6.38 -9.38
N ARG A 227 -8.99 6.17 -10.55
CA ARG A 227 -8.47 6.75 -11.79
C ARG A 227 -8.65 8.26 -11.80
N GLN A 228 -7.64 8.97 -12.28
CA GLN A 228 -7.70 10.42 -12.50
C GLN A 228 -8.90 10.84 -13.38
N GLY A 229 -9.31 9.98 -14.31
CA GLY A 229 -10.48 10.21 -15.17
C GLY A 229 -11.83 10.01 -14.50
N ASN A 230 -11.90 9.56 -13.25
CA ASN A 230 -13.16 9.38 -12.52
C ASN A 230 -13.68 10.75 -12.05
N PRO A 231 -14.83 11.24 -12.57
CA PRO A 231 -15.35 12.56 -12.21
C PRO A 231 -15.63 12.70 -10.71
N ASN A 232 -16.09 11.62 -10.07
CA ASN A 232 -16.38 11.63 -8.64
C ASN A 232 -15.11 11.82 -7.80
N VAL A 233 -14.00 11.18 -8.19
CA VAL A 233 -12.71 11.34 -7.50
C VAL A 233 -12.23 12.77 -7.64
N LYS A 234 -12.29 13.34 -8.85
CA LYS A 234 -11.93 14.74 -9.07
C LYS A 234 -12.77 15.66 -8.18
N GLN A 235 -14.09 15.52 -8.22
CA GLN A 235 -15.03 16.35 -7.47
C GLN A 235 -14.86 16.25 -5.95
N HIS A 236 -14.78 15.04 -5.40
CA HIS A 236 -14.86 14.83 -3.95
C HIS A 236 -13.50 14.72 -3.27
N LEU A 237 -12.41 14.47 -4.00
CA LEU A 237 -11.07 14.34 -3.43
C LEU A 237 -10.21 15.58 -3.66
N PHE A 238 -10.20 16.13 -4.88
CA PHE A 238 -9.28 17.19 -5.29
C PHE A 238 -9.91 18.58 -5.36
N ASP A 239 -11.16 18.68 -5.83
CA ASP A 239 -11.87 19.95 -6.06
C ASP A 239 -12.85 20.33 -4.92
N ALA A 240 -12.96 19.47 -3.90
CA ALA A 240 -13.86 19.63 -2.75
C ALA A 240 -13.40 20.66 -1.71
#